data_AF-A0A8J6N0F7-F1
#
_entry.id   AF-A0A8J6N0F7-F1
#
_cell.length_a   1.000
_cell.length_b   1.000
_cell.length_c   1.000
_cell.angle_alpha   90.00
_cell.angle_beta   90.00
_cell.angle_gamma   90.00
#
_symmetry.space_group_name_H-M   'P 1'
#
loop_
_entity.id
_entity.type
_entity.pdbx_description
1 polymer ?
#
loop_
_entity_poly.entity_id
_entity_poly.type
_entity_poly.pdbx_seq_one_letter_code
_entity_poly.pdbx_strand_id
1 'polypeptide(L)'
;MRGIKSRRDDIDRNQMSLPSSFDLRGRQSVRATFKLTENAINTMSVVAAHLNIRQKSLFDHLIEDRRSLGLIASGVQPEHFSRLKRIQKTYVISRKTLCCLNDASKDLDASRDALVEYSIQRLLPLIDEERERHRKRKEILNEMTEYMKQGEGLLGKSRKLLGEDDPVHERLETAMRGYRKTHKAIVSFVKNGEIIDTF
;
A
#
# COMPACT_ATOMS: atom_id res chain seq x y z
N MET A 1 -27.67 6.56 68.02
CA MET A 1 -27.42 5.57 66.93
C MET A 1 -27.72 6.28 65.61
N ARG A 2 -26.71 6.82 64.92
CA ARG A 2 -25.97 6.21 63.79
C ARG A 2 -26.87 5.85 62.60
N GLY A 3 -26.65 6.55 61.50
CA GLY A 3 -27.27 6.29 60.21
C GLY A 3 -26.80 7.21 59.07
N ILE A 4 -25.49 7.47 58.97
CA ILE A 4 -24.88 8.08 57.78
C ILE A 4 -24.95 7.07 56.62
N LYS A 5 -25.49 7.48 55.46
CA LYS A 5 -25.16 6.89 54.15
C LYS A 5 -25.31 7.99 53.09
N SER A 6 -24.22 8.75 52.89
CA SER A 6 -23.25 8.57 51.81
C SER A 6 -23.83 8.99 50.46
N ARG A 7 -23.59 10.26 50.13
CA ARG A 7 -23.16 10.64 48.77
C ARG A 7 -22.07 9.68 48.30
N ARG A 8 -22.15 9.27 47.05
CA ARG A 8 -21.08 8.75 46.17
C ARG A 8 -21.74 8.76 44.79
N ASP A 9 -21.56 9.83 44.01
CA ASP A 9 -20.44 9.96 43.07
C ASP A 9 -20.20 8.63 42.34
N ASP A 10 -20.95 8.42 41.26
CA ASP A 10 -20.53 7.53 40.18
C ASP A 10 -20.68 8.31 38.85
N ILE A 11 -19.73 9.22 38.71
CA ILE A 11 -18.89 9.40 37.52
C ILE A 11 -19.61 9.11 36.21
N ASP A 12 -19.95 10.21 35.54
CA ASP A 12 -20.05 10.41 34.10
C ASP A 12 -19.09 9.48 33.34
N ARG A 13 -19.54 8.25 33.05
CA ARG A 13 -18.85 7.32 32.16
C ARG A 13 -19.03 7.88 30.75
N ASN A 14 -18.13 8.80 30.41
CA ASN A 14 -17.50 8.94 29.12
C ASN A 14 -18.36 8.39 27.97
N GLN A 15 -19.07 9.27 27.27
CA GLN A 15 -19.87 9.00 26.07
C GLN A 15 -18.99 8.38 24.96
N MET A 16 -18.55 7.14 25.16
CA MET A 16 -17.96 6.32 24.13
C MET A 16 -19.12 5.74 23.35
N SER A 17 -19.28 6.20 22.11
CA SER A 17 -20.24 5.63 21.17
C SER A 17 -20.05 4.12 21.11
N LEU A 18 -21.01 3.37 21.64
CA LEU A 18 -21.01 1.91 21.55
C LEU A 18 -21.20 1.52 20.07
N PRO A 19 -20.43 0.54 19.56
CA PRO A 19 -20.59 0.10 18.19
C PRO A 19 -22.00 -0.48 18.01
N SER A 20 -22.73 0.03 17.03
CA SER A 20 -24.06 -0.47 16.72
C SER A 20 -23.99 -1.84 16.04
N SER A 21 -25.06 -2.62 16.13
CA SER A 21 -25.17 -3.88 15.37
C SER A 21 -25.07 -3.65 13.86
N PHE A 22 -25.48 -2.46 13.39
CA PHE A 22 -25.32 -2.01 12.01
C PHE A 22 -23.85 -1.80 11.64
N ASP A 23 -23.04 -1.19 12.52
CA ASP A 23 -21.59 -1.01 12.28
C ASP A 23 -20.86 -2.34 12.16
N LEU A 24 -21.19 -3.30 13.02
CA LEU A 24 -20.59 -4.63 13.00
C LEU A 24 -21.02 -5.43 11.75
N ARG A 25 -22.29 -5.34 11.34
CA ARG A 25 -22.78 -5.95 10.10
C ARG A 25 -22.23 -5.27 8.86
N GLY A 26 -21.96 -3.97 8.91
CA GLY A 26 -21.34 -3.20 7.83
C GLY A 26 -19.93 -3.68 7.49
N ARG A 27 -19.20 -4.20 8.49
CA ARG A 27 -17.87 -4.80 8.32
C ARG A 27 -17.88 -6.19 7.67
N GLN A 28 -19.06 -6.81 7.50
CA GLN A 28 -19.16 -8.11 6.84
C GLN A 28 -18.59 -8.03 5.42
N SER A 29 -17.76 -9.02 5.08
CA SER A 29 -17.17 -9.13 3.75
C SER A 29 -18.20 -9.67 2.78
N VAL A 30 -18.37 -8.99 1.64
CA VAL A 30 -19.24 -9.39 0.53
C VAL A 30 -18.45 -9.38 -0.76
N ARG A 31 -18.88 -10.16 -1.76
CA ARG A 31 -18.29 -10.17 -3.10
C ARG A 31 -19.10 -9.25 -4.01
N ALA A 32 -18.41 -8.39 -4.75
CA ALA A 32 -19.02 -7.52 -5.76
C ALA A 32 -18.20 -7.59 -7.05
N THR A 33 -18.88 -7.71 -8.18
CA THR A 33 -18.27 -7.81 -9.51
C THR A 33 -18.46 -6.50 -10.25
N PHE A 34 -17.36 -6.00 -10.83
CA PHE A 34 -17.30 -4.76 -11.59
C PHE A 34 -16.69 -5.01 -12.97
N LYS A 35 -17.05 -4.18 -13.94
CA LYS A 35 -16.41 -4.17 -15.27
C LYS A 35 -15.38 -3.04 -15.33
N LEU A 36 -14.11 -3.39 -15.17
CA LEU A 36 -13.00 -2.43 -15.05
C LEU A 36 -11.97 -2.64 -16.14
N THR A 37 -11.13 -1.64 -16.38
CA THR A 37 -9.95 -1.82 -17.23
C THR A 37 -8.92 -2.72 -16.56
N GLU A 38 -8.11 -3.40 -17.37
CA GLU A 38 -6.95 -4.15 -16.88
C GLU A 38 -5.99 -3.24 -16.10
N ASN A 39 -5.81 -2.00 -16.58
CA ASN A 39 -4.99 -1.00 -15.92
C ASN A 39 -5.48 -0.70 -14.49
N ALA A 40 -6.78 -0.47 -14.29
CA ALA A 40 -7.33 -0.26 -12.94
C ALA A 40 -7.15 -1.50 -12.04
N ILE A 41 -7.36 -2.70 -12.57
CA ILE A 41 -7.20 -3.94 -11.79
C ILE A 41 -5.73 -4.12 -11.34
N ASN A 42 -4.79 -3.81 -12.22
CA ASN A 42 -3.36 -3.86 -11.92
C ASN A 42 -2.97 -2.77 -10.92
N THR A 43 -3.46 -1.54 -11.11
CA THR A 43 -3.24 -0.39 -10.22
C THR A 43 -3.61 -0.74 -8.77
N MET A 44 -4.83 -1.26 -8.58
CA MET A 44 -5.33 -1.69 -7.27
C MET A 44 -4.45 -2.78 -6.66
N SER A 45 -3.98 -3.73 -7.47
CA SER A 45 -3.15 -4.84 -7.00
C SER A 45 -1.75 -4.40 -6.58
N VAL A 46 -1.12 -3.55 -7.38
CA VAL A 46 0.23 -3.01 -7.13
C VAL A 46 0.22 -2.10 -5.89
N VAL A 47 -0.73 -1.18 -5.77
CA VAL A 47 -0.79 -0.25 -4.63
C VAL A 47 -1.07 -0.99 -3.33
N ALA A 48 -1.95 -1.98 -3.33
CA ALA A 48 -2.21 -2.80 -2.16
C ALA A 48 -0.95 -3.56 -1.71
N ALA A 49 -0.21 -4.15 -2.65
CA ALA A 49 1.05 -4.84 -2.36
C ALA A 49 2.11 -3.86 -1.83
N HIS A 50 2.25 -2.70 -2.47
CA HIS A 50 3.25 -1.70 -2.10
C HIS A 50 3.01 -1.10 -0.71
N LEU A 51 1.76 -0.76 -0.38
CA LEU A 51 1.39 -0.23 0.93
C LEU A 51 1.26 -1.33 2.00
N ASN A 52 1.46 -2.59 1.64
CA ASN A 52 1.26 -3.76 2.50
C ASN A 52 -0.12 -3.78 3.17
N ILE A 53 -1.16 -3.40 2.40
CA ILE A 53 -2.56 -3.39 2.85
C ILE A 53 -3.37 -4.39 2.02
N ARG A 54 -4.41 -4.95 2.63
CA ARG A 54 -5.34 -5.83 1.90
C ARG A 54 -6.11 -5.01 0.87
N GLN A 55 -6.27 -5.55 -0.35
CA GLN A 55 -7.06 -4.91 -1.42
C GLN A 55 -8.46 -4.50 -0.96
N LYS A 56 -9.13 -5.35 -0.16
CA LYS A 56 -10.41 -5.02 0.48
C LYS A 56 -10.35 -3.70 1.26
N SER A 57 -9.31 -3.53 2.08
CA SER A 57 -9.16 -2.35 2.94
C SER A 57 -8.89 -1.09 2.12
N LEU A 58 -8.06 -1.20 1.08
CA LEU A 58 -7.81 -0.10 0.15
C LEU A 58 -9.10 0.30 -0.58
N PHE A 59 -9.84 -0.68 -1.09
CA PHE A 59 -11.10 -0.45 -1.77
C PHE A 59 -12.14 0.21 -0.86
N ASP A 60 -12.30 -0.30 0.37
CA ASP A 60 -13.19 0.28 1.36
C ASP A 60 -12.84 1.75 1.62
N HIS A 61 -11.55 2.08 1.77
CA HIS A 61 -11.10 3.44 2.00
C HIS A 61 -11.38 4.38 0.80
N LEU A 62 -11.14 3.92 -0.43
CA LEU A 62 -11.36 4.71 -1.64
C LEU A 62 -12.83 5.10 -1.84
N ILE A 63 -13.74 4.20 -1.51
CA ILE A 63 -15.17 4.34 -1.80
C ILE A 63 -15.94 4.94 -0.63
N GLU A 64 -15.50 4.75 0.62
CA GLU A 64 -16.16 5.38 1.77
C GLU A 64 -15.96 6.92 1.81
N ASP A 65 -15.01 7.47 1.06
CA ASP A 65 -14.87 8.92 0.86
C ASP A 65 -15.92 9.45 -0.13
N ARG A 66 -17.10 9.76 0.40
CA ARG A 66 -18.23 10.30 -0.37
C ARG A 66 -17.94 11.64 -1.03
N ARG A 67 -17.06 12.48 -0.47
CA ARG A 67 -16.70 13.77 -1.09
C ARG A 67 -15.90 13.52 -2.36
N SER A 68 -14.93 12.63 -2.30
CA SER A 68 -14.19 12.18 -3.47
C SER A 68 -15.10 11.57 -4.54
N LEU A 69 -16.08 10.74 -4.16
CA LEU A 69 -17.03 10.16 -5.12
C LEU A 69 -17.87 11.22 -5.83
N GLY A 70 -18.31 12.26 -5.12
CA GLY A 70 -19.03 13.39 -5.72
C GLY A 70 -18.19 14.12 -6.78
N LEU A 71 -16.92 14.40 -6.47
CA LEU A 71 -15.98 15.02 -7.41
C LEU A 71 -15.76 14.13 -8.64
N ILE A 72 -15.59 12.82 -8.42
CA ILE A 72 -15.44 11.84 -9.51
C ILE A 72 -16.67 11.88 -10.41
N ALA A 73 -17.87 11.73 -9.86
CA ALA A 73 -19.09 11.69 -10.66
C ALA A 73 -19.28 12.95 -11.51
N SER A 74 -18.96 14.12 -10.96
CA SER A 74 -19.02 15.39 -11.71
C SER A 74 -18.03 15.47 -12.89
N GLY A 75 -16.96 14.68 -12.86
CA GLY A 75 -15.95 14.60 -13.92
C GLY A 75 -16.04 13.36 -14.81
N VAL A 76 -16.96 12.42 -14.52
CA VAL A 76 -17.16 11.21 -15.34
C VAL A 76 -17.72 11.63 -16.70
N GLN A 77 -17.02 11.23 -17.77
CA GLN A 77 -17.51 11.33 -19.14
C GLN A 77 -18.00 9.94 -19.57
N PRO A 78 -19.32 9.68 -19.57
CA PRO A 78 -19.88 8.35 -19.84
C PRO A 78 -19.47 7.78 -21.20
N GLU A 79 -19.30 8.65 -22.19
CA GLU A 79 -18.90 8.33 -23.56
C GLU A 79 -17.47 7.80 -23.60
N HIS A 80 -16.56 8.36 -22.80
CA HIS A 80 -15.19 7.86 -22.68
C HIS A 80 -15.15 6.53 -21.92
N PHE A 81 -15.91 6.42 -20.82
CA PHE A 81 -15.95 5.20 -20.03
C PHE A 81 -16.50 4.00 -20.79
N SER A 82 -17.52 4.20 -21.64
CA SER A 82 -18.14 3.14 -22.42
C SER A 82 -17.20 2.51 -23.47
N ARG A 83 -16.24 3.29 -24.01
CA ARG A 83 -15.27 2.88 -25.04
C ARG A 83 -14.10 2.06 -24.50
N LEU A 84 -13.88 2.03 -23.19
CA LEU A 84 -12.79 1.29 -22.57
C LEU A 84 -13.01 -0.22 -22.68
N LYS A 85 -11.95 -0.96 -23.04
CA LYS A 85 -11.95 -2.42 -22.99
C LYS A 85 -11.96 -2.86 -21.52
N ARG A 86 -13.09 -3.43 -21.10
CA ARG A 86 -13.35 -3.80 -19.71
C ARG A 86 -13.43 -5.30 -19.54
N ILE A 87 -12.86 -5.79 -18.44
CA ILE A 87 -12.96 -7.18 -17.99
C ILE A 87 -13.70 -7.24 -16.66
N GLN A 88 -14.38 -8.36 -16.41
CA GLN A 88 -15.08 -8.56 -15.15
C GLN A 88 -14.08 -8.92 -14.05
N LYS A 89 -14.10 -8.17 -12.96
CA LYS A 89 -13.30 -8.46 -11.76
C LYS A 89 -14.19 -8.46 -10.53
N THR A 90 -14.08 -9.52 -9.74
CA THR A 90 -14.77 -9.65 -8.46
C THR A 90 -13.85 -9.28 -7.32
N TYR A 91 -14.25 -8.30 -6.51
CA TYR A 91 -13.56 -7.90 -5.28
C TYR A 91 -14.34 -8.33 -4.05
N VAL A 92 -13.60 -8.57 -2.97
CA VAL A 92 -14.18 -8.69 -1.63
C VAL A 92 -14.15 -7.30 -0.99
N ILE A 93 -15.31 -6.77 -0.61
CA ILE A 93 -15.48 -5.43 -0.03
C ILE A 93 -16.35 -5.50 1.23
N SER A 94 -16.41 -4.44 2.02
CA SER A 94 -17.36 -4.37 3.14
C SER A 94 -18.80 -4.18 2.64
N ARG A 95 -19.78 -4.69 3.38
CA ARG A 95 -21.20 -4.45 3.09
C ARG A 95 -21.51 -2.95 3.10
N LYS A 96 -20.91 -2.21 4.04
CA LYS A 96 -21.02 -0.75 4.12
C LYS A 96 -20.54 -0.08 2.83
N THR A 97 -19.36 -0.46 2.34
CA THR A 97 -18.79 0.03 1.08
C THR A 97 -19.72 -0.19 -0.11
N LEU A 98 -20.32 -1.39 -0.21
CA LEU A 98 -21.29 -1.69 -1.27
C LEU A 98 -22.54 -0.81 -1.17
N CYS A 99 -23.06 -0.58 0.04
CA CYS A 99 -24.17 0.35 0.26
C CYS A 99 -23.80 1.77 -0.15
N CYS A 100 -22.67 2.29 0.34
CA CYS A 100 -22.17 3.63 -0.01
C CYS A 100 -22.02 3.81 -1.53
N LEU A 101 -21.50 2.81 -2.23
CA LEU A 101 -21.36 2.84 -3.69
C LEU A 101 -22.72 2.83 -4.41
N ASN A 102 -23.67 2.03 -3.93
CA ASN A 102 -25.02 2.00 -4.50
C ASN A 102 -25.75 3.32 -4.30
N ASP A 103 -25.60 3.93 -3.12
CA ASP A 103 -26.22 5.22 -2.80
C ASP A 103 -25.58 6.31 -3.66
N ALA A 104 -24.25 6.38 -3.72
CA ALA A 104 -23.54 7.33 -4.57
C ALA A 104 -23.89 7.16 -6.06
N SER A 105 -24.05 5.93 -6.55
CA SER A 105 -24.46 5.67 -7.93
C SER A 105 -25.85 6.23 -8.25
N LYS A 106 -26.80 6.14 -7.31
CA LYS A 106 -28.14 6.70 -7.47
C LYS A 106 -28.14 8.22 -7.33
N ASP A 107 -27.47 8.73 -6.31
CA ASP A 107 -27.47 10.15 -5.97
C ASP A 107 -26.74 11.00 -7.01
N LEU A 108 -25.74 10.41 -7.68
CA LEU A 108 -24.88 11.09 -8.66
C LEU A 108 -25.16 10.68 -10.11
N ASP A 109 -26.18 9.85 -10.35
CA ASP A 109 -26.53 9.29 -11.67
C ASP A 109 -25.33 8.74 -12.46
N ALA A 110 -24.44 8.03 -11.75
CA ALA A 110 -23.19 7.51 -12.29
C ALA A 110 -23.12 5.99 -12.12
N SER A 111 -22.58 5.29 -13.12
CA SER A 111 -22.38 3.84 -13.03
C SER A 111 -21.42 3.49 -11.89
N ARG A 112 -21.75 2.46 -11.10
CA ARG A 112 -20.84 1.90 -10.07
C ARG A 112 -19.48 1.51 -10.65
N ASP A 113 -19.46 0.96 -11.86
CA ASP A 113 -18.23 0.58 -12.53
C ASP A 113 -17.36 1.83 -12.83
N ALA A 114 -17.98 2.93 -13.24
CA ALA A 114 -17.28 4.19 -13.51
C ALA A 114 -16.73 4.79 -12.22
N LEU A 115 -17.56 4.88 -11.17
CA LEU A 115 -17.15 5.36 -9.85
C LEU A 115 -15.93 4.58 -9.32
N VAL A 116 -15.95 3.25 -9.45
CA VAL A 116 -14.83 2.40 -9.04
C VAL A 116 -13.60 2.61 -9.93
N GLU A 117 -13.74 2.60 -11.25
CA GLU A 117 -12.64 2.82 -12.19
C GLU A 117 -11.89 4.12 -11.88
N TYR A 118 -12.61 5.24 -11.82
CA TYR A 118 -12.00 6.54 -11.60
C TYR A 118 -11.47 6.70 -10.16
N SER A 119 -12.09 6.03 -9.17
CA SER A 119 -11.54 5.97 -7.81
C SER A 119 -10.18 5.29 -7.78
N ILE A 120 -10.00 4.23 -8.57
CA ILE A 120 -8.74 3.51 -8.69
C ILE A 120 -7.71 4.33 -9.47
N GLN A 121 -8.11 4.98 -10.57
CA GLN A 121 -7.21 5.80 -11.39
C GLN A 121 -6.55 6.94 -10.61
N ARG A 122 -7.17 7.43 -9.53
CA ARG A 122 -6.55 8.42 -8.63
C ARG A 122 -5.29 7.92 -7.92
N LEU A 123 -5.06 6.61 -7.91
CA LEU A 123 -3.83 6.03 -7.38
C LEU A 123 -2.67 6.03 -8.38
N LEU A 124 -2.92 6.31 -9.67
CA LEU A 124 -1.88 6.30 -10.70
C LEU A 124 -0.70 7.24 -10.37
N PRO A 125 -0.92 8.49 -9.92
CA PRO A 125 0.21 9.37 -9.58
C PRO A 125 1.07 8.82 -8.43
N LEU A 126 0.47 8.09 -7.49
CA LEU A 126 1.21 7.44 -6.39
C LEU A 126 2.08 6.29 -6.93
N ILE A 127 1.58 5.54 -7.91
CA ILE A 127 2.36 4.50 -8.58
C ILE A 127 3.51 5.13 -9.35
N ASP A 128 3.26 6.18 -10.13
CA ASP A 128 4.30 6.83 -10.93
C ASP A 128 5.43 7.39 -10.05
N GLU A 129 5.09 8.06 -8.94
CA GLU A 129 6.08 8.54 -7.97
C GLU A 129 6.88 7.37 -7.38
N GLU A 130 6.22 6.26 -7.05
CA GLU A 130 6.90 5.10 -6.48
C GLU A 130 7.76 4.34 -7.51
N ARG A 131 7.37 4.28 -8.78
CA ARG A 131 8.21 3.76 -9.87
C ARG A 131 9.49 4.56 -9.99
N GLU A 132 9.39 5.88 -9.92
CA GLU A 132 10.57 6.74 -9.98
C GLU A 132 11.46 6.55 -8.75
N ARG A 133 10.88 6.44 -7.55
CA ARG A 133 11.64 6.06 -6.34
C ARG A 133 12.32 4.69 -6.52
N HIS A 134 11.62 3.71 -7.07
CA HIS A 134 12.16 2.37 -7.30
C HIS A 134 13.32 2.36 -8.31
N ARG A 135 13.20 3.15 -9.39
CA ARG A 135 14.26 3.38 -10.37
C ARG A 135 15.53 3.91 -9.71
N LYS A 136 15.41 4.95 -8.88
CA LYS A 136 16.54 5.51 -8.11
C LYS A 136 17.15 4.50 -7.15
N ARG A 137 16.34 3.66 -6.49
CA ARG A 137 16.85 2.57 -5.62
C ARG A 137 17.68 1.55 -6.40
N LYS A 138 17.31 1.24 -7.65
CA LYS A 138 18.10 0.37 -8.54
C LYS A 138 19.43 1.00 -8.92
N GLU A 139 19.44 2.29 -9.22
CA GLU A 139 20.68 3.04 -9.50
C GLU A 139 21.64 2.95 -8.30
N ILE A 140 21.15 3.27 -7.10
CA ILE A 140 21.94 3.16 -5.87
C ILE A 140 22.42 1.72 -5.65
N LEU A 141 21.56 0.72 -5.86
CA LEU A 141 21.96 -0.68 -5.71
C LEU A 141 23.08 -1.09 -6.67
N ASN A 142 23.06 -0.58 -7.92
CA ASN A 142 24.10 -0.83 -8.89
C ASN A 142 25.44 -0.22 -8.42
N GLU A 143 25.43 1.03 -7.95
CA GLU A 143 26.61 1.68 -7.38
C GLU A 143 27.14 0.93 -6.16
N MET A 144 26.26 0.52 -5.25
CA MET A 144 26.63 -0.29 -4.08
C MET A 144 27.25 -1.62 -4.46
N THR A 145 26.77 -2.25 -5.53
CA THR A 145 27.29 -3.51 -6.06
C THR A 145 28.68 -3.32 -6.64
N GLU A 146 28.93 -2.20 -7.31
CA GLU A 146 30.26 -1.89 -7.83
C GLU A 146 31.25 -1.58 -6.70
N TYR A 147 30.84 -0.79 -5.71
CA TYR A 147 31.64 -0.54 -4.51
C TYR A 147 31.98 -1.83 -3.74
N MET A 148 31.04 -2.79 -3.68
CA MET A 148 31.31 -4.12 -3.11
C MET A 148 32.50 -4.78 -3.80
N LYS A 149 32.50 -4.85 -5.15
CA LYS A 149 33.57 -5.48 -5.92
C LYS A 149 34.92 -4.82 -5.66
N GLN A 150 34.94 -3.49 -5.60
CA GLN A 150 36.16 -2.74 -5.28
C GLN A 150 36.66 -3.07 -3.87
N GLY A 151 35.76 -3.11 -2.88
CA GLY A 151 36.08 -3.51 -1.51
C GLY A 151 36.61 -4.94 -1.40
N GLU A 152 36.02 -5.90 -2.11
CA GLU A 152 36.53 -7.28 -2.18
C GLU A 152 37.92 -7.35 -2.84
N GLY A 153 38.14 -6.54 -3.88
CA GLY A 153 39.44 -6.41 -4.52
C GLY A 153 40.51 -5.86 -3.57
N LEU A 154 40.17 -4.84 -2.77
CA LEU A 154 41.05 -4.28 -1.74
C LEU A 154 41.33 -5.30 -0.62
N LEU A 155 40.30 -6.03 -0.19
CA LEU A 155 40.44 -7.09 0.81
C LEU A 155 41.40 -8.19 0.30
N GLY A 156 41.25 -8.62 -0.95
CA GLY A 156 42.17 -9.56 -1.58
C GLY A 156 43.60 -9.04 -1.70
N LYS A 157 43.79 -7.74 -1.96
CA LYS A 157 45.14 -7.11 -1.95
C LYS A 157 45.75 -7.09 -0.55
N SER A 158 44.99 -6.69 0.47
CA SER A 158 45.47 -6.66 1.86
C SER A 158 45.91 -8.06 2.32
N ARG A 159 45.14 -9.11 1.99
CA ARG A 159 45.50 -10.49 2.27
C ARG A 159 46.85 -10.88 1.65
N LYS A 160 47.07 -10.52 0.39
CA LYS A 160 48.29 -10.87 -0.35
C LYS A 160 49.52 -10.12 0.14
N LEU A 161 49.37 -8.85 0.54
CA LEU A 161 50.49 -7.97 0.89
C LEU A 161 50.85 -8.02 2.38
N LEU A 162 49.86 -8.22 3.25
CA LEU A 162 50.01 -8.12 4.70
C LEU A 162 49.84 -9.48 5.40
N GLY A 163 49.12 -10.42 4.78
CA GLY A 163 48.75 -11.70 5.39
C GLY A 163 47.38 -11.64 6.07
N GLU A 164 46.85 -12.81 6.45
CA GLU A 164 45.52 -12.93 7.08
C GLU A 164 45.52 -12.48 8.55
N ASP A 165 46.66 -12.59 9.24
CA ASP A 165 46.80 -12.23 10.65
C ASP A 165 47.13 -10.74 10.88
N ASP A 166 47.27 -9.94 9.81
CA ASP A 166 47.57 -8.52 9.95
C ASP A 166 46.34 -7.73 10.47
N PRO A 167 46.50 -6.85 11.47
CA PRO A 167 45.40 -6.09 12.05
C PRO A 167 44.63 -5.20 11.05
N VAL A 168 45.27 -4.75 9.97
CA VAL A 168 44.61 -3.99 8.91
C VAL A 168 43.73 -4.90 8.06
N HIS A 169 44.22 -6.11 7.73
CA HIS A 169 43.43 -7.11 7.01
C HIS A 169 42.18 -7.50 7.80
N GLU A 170 42.34 -7.84 9.09
CA GLU A 170 41.23 -8.28 9.96
C GLU A 170 40.12 -7.22 10.07
N ARG A 171 40.52 -5.95 10.27
CA ARG A 171 39.58 -4.82 10.34
C ARG A 171 38.85 -4.61 9.01
N LEU A 172 39.56 -4.70 7.90
CA LEU A 172 38.96 -4.58 6.56
C LEU A 172 37.99 -5.73 6.28
N GLU A 173 38.34 -6.96 6.65
CA GLU A 173 37.47 -8.12 6.49
C GLU A 173 36.17 -7.94 7.30
N THR A 174 36.28 -7.45 8.53
CA THR A 174 35.13 -7.16 9.39
C THR A 174 34.22 -6.09 8.78
N ALA A 175 34.78 -5.01 8.25
CA ALA A 175 34.01 -3.99 7.54
C ALA A 175 33.29 -4.57 6.31
N MET A 176 33.99 -5.34 5.48
CA MET A 176 33.43 -5.96 4.28
C MET A 176 32.34 -6.99 4.60
N ARG A 177 32.47 -7.74 5.71
CA ARG A 177 31.40 -8.65 6.19
C ARG A 177 30.12 -7.89 6.54
N GLY A 178 30.23 -6.75 7.23
CA GLY A 178 29.08 -5.88 7.53
C GLY A 178 28.43 -5.31 6.26
N TYR A 179 29.26 -4.88 5.31
CA TYR A 179 28.79 -4.36 4.03
C TYR A 179 28.08 -5.45 3.19
N ARG A 180 28.62 -6.68 3.12
CA ARG A 180 27.99 -7.85 2.47
C ARG A 180 26.58 -8.14 3.00
N LYS A 181 26.42 -8.12 4.33
CA LYS A 181 25.12 -8.32 4.97
C LYS A 181 24.13 -7.23 4.56
N THR A 182 24.57 -5.98 4.59
CA THR A 182 23.74 -4.81 4.24
C THR A 182 23.34 -4.83 2.76
N HIS A 183 24.30 -5.08 1.87
CA HIS A 183 24.05 -5.20 0.43
C HIS A 183 23.01 -6.29 0.13
N LYS A 184 23.14 -7.48 0.75
CA LYS A 184 22.16 -8.56 0.58
C LYS A 184 20.75 -8.16 1.05
N ALA A 185 20.64 -7.43 2.15
CA ALA A 185 19.35 -6.95 2.63
C ALA A 185 18.70 -5.96 1.64
N ILE A 186 19.50 -5.04 1.09
CA ILE A 186 19.03 -4.07 0.10
C ILE A 186 18.65 -4.75 -1.22
N VAL A 187 19.45 -5.73 -1.69
CA VAL A 187 19.09 -6.56 -2.86
C VAL A 187 17.73 -7.22 -2.66
N SER A 188 17.49 -7.82 -1.49
CA SER A 188 16.19 -8.46 -1.21
C SER A 188 15.04 -7.45 -1.21
N PHE A 189 15.26 -6.26 -0.63
CA PHE A 189 14.25 -5.21 -0.61
C PHE A 189 13.91 -4.70 -2.01
N VAL A 190 14.93 -4.42 -2.84
CA VAL A 190 14.72 -3.96 -4.22
C VAL A 190 14.05 -5.04 -5.07
N LYS A 191 14.46 -6.32 -4.96
CA LYS A 191 13.81 -7.42 -5.68
C LYS A 191 12.32 -7.55 -5.34
N ASN A 192 11.97 -7.41 -4.06
CA ASN A 192 10.56 -7.45 -3.64
C ASN A 192 9.73 -6.30 -4.23
N GLY A 193 10.37 -5.20 -4.62
CA GLY A 193 9.72 -4.06 -5.26
C GLY A 193 9.50 -4.20 -6.76
N GLU A 194 10.02 -5.24 -7.43
CA GLU A 194 9.93 -5.41 -8.89
C GLU A 194 8.48 -5.53 -9.42
N ILE A 195 7.52 -5.86 -8.54
CA ILE A 195 6.09 -5.86 -8.87
C ILE A 195 5.61 -4.50 -9.39
N ILE A 196 6.30 -3.41 -9.04
CA ILE A 196 5.98 -2.07 -9.54
C ILE A 196 6.50 -1.80 -10.96
N ASP A 197 7.51 -2.53 -11.42
CA ASP A 197 8.02 -2.38 -12.77
C ASP A 197 7.10 -3.03 -13.82
N THR A 198 6.34 -4.05 -13.41
CA THR A 198 5.38 -4.75 -14.28
C THR A 198 4.08 -3.98 -14.52
N PHE A 199 3.98 -2.74 -14.02
CA PHE A 199 2.84 -1.83 -14.22
C PHE A 199 2.93 -1.04 -15.54
#